data_AF-A0A6M4M9U5-F1
#
_entry.id   AF-A0A6M4M9U5-F1
#
_cell.length_a   1.000
_cell.length_b   1.000
_cell.length_c   1.000
_cell.angle_alpha   90.00
_cell.angle_beta   90.00
_cell.angle_gamma   90.00
#
_symmetry.space_group_name_H-M   'P 1'
#
loop_
_entity.id
_entity.type
_entity.pdbx_description
1 polymer ?
#
loop_
_entity_poly.entity_id
_entity_poly.type
_entity_poly.pdbx_seq_one_letter_code
_entity_poly.pdbx_strand_id
1 'polypeptide(L)'
;MQYKGLFWSAILRSLLSLRRDIGLSDNGDDQVLSNLSDIEQGQFEDSYLNALLTQLCPVDQRTCIGKSLIGYFDFNKMGNLVVLLTACKNIEDALSILSVHYRDLFDANSQFEIADGTSDSLLISWREPGVGLMAQIQIYFLFTLFRHLAGRQFDFAQMSAPANPASSPASLLAPLSQAAILPDDQIKLLLDKKWLTQPSFYYSAQMKKMLEATLAAPETAPLKQQIRNAFLQASSPARIRAEWVASQLGQTESAFRRQLRQENISFSALLKDYIHDKSCQYLIAGEKTEDTAHLLGFSDRRSFERSFKEHAGISAGQVRQLGSRMRFQRGNSNLLDVVENLPPLPATIQSLLALDDEQMTLPRVVELVERDPIFQAHIMSKASRAIYGLAPQTLEQAIGRNLGLGNIKHLAVIFAAQQLLTTQCRFSNIQQLTDAMLLSQTIFSKLYSFAGVPEDDKEIVRQLILFGLLSLFLVFHEDCVIADGALTLWEQSQSLTQFNTALYDEFGLCLYGATSLMLLRWGFKNEVNQQLWKLCQMNSLPSSDLVHERILVSHNVAFTAMVFTNAANSEQRYPQLSPAELDTVDEILALWKAPAT
;
A
#
# COMPACT_ATOMS: atom_id res chain seq x y z
N MET A 1 9.25 -9.68 12.14
CA MET A 1 8.28 -10.52 11.40
C MET A 1 9.03 -11.78 11.03
N GLN A 2 8.56 -12.97 11.42
CA GLN A 2 9.23 -14.19 10.96
C GLN A 2 8.98 -14.30 9.45
N TYR A 3 10.04 -14.18 8.65
CA TYR A 3 9.96 -14.12 7.18
C TYR A 3 9.32 -15.38 6.55
N LYS A 4 9.30 -16.49 7.30
CA LYS A 4 8.67 -17.78 6.94
C LYS A 4 7.17 -17.65 6.61
N GLY A 5 6.45 -16.69 7.22
CA GLY A 5 5.01 -16.54 7.02
C GLY A 5 4.60 -16.13 5.60
N LEU A 6 5.29 -15.13 5.03
CA LEU A 6 5.03 -14.64 3.66
C LEU A 6 5.27 -15.73 2.62
N PHE A 7 6.33 -16.53 2.80
CA PHE A 7 6.65 -17.65 1.93
C PHE A 7 5.51 -18.67 1.88
N TRP A 8 5.08 -19.20 3.04
CA TRP A 8 4.02 -20.22 3.07
C TRP A 8 2.65 -19.68 2.67
N SER A 9 2.36 -18.42 3.03
CA SER A 9 1.13 -17.74 2.63
C SER A 9 1.05 -17.58 1.11
N ALA A 10 2.17 -17.27 0.43
CA ALA A 10 2.24 -17.23 -1.03
C ALA A 10 2.06 -18.63 -1.66
N ILE A 11 2.71 -19.67 -1.11
CA ILE A 11 2.53 -21.06 -1.56
C ILE A 11 1.05 -21.48 -1.50
N LEU A 12 0.38 -21.19 -0.38
CA LEU A 12 -1.04 -21.53 -0.20
C LEU A 12 -1.91 -20.78 -1.21
N ARG A 13 -1.66 -19.49 -1.45
CA ARG A 13 -2.37 -18.73 -2.49
C ARG A 13 -2.13 -19.28 -3.89
N SER A 14 -0.92 -19.72 -4.22
CA SER A 14 -0.62 -20.38 -5.50
C SER A 14 -1.42 -21.68 -5.66
N LEU A 15 -1.52 -22.48 -4.60
CA LEU A 15 -2.33 -23.70 -4.59
C LEU A 15 -3.83 -23.40 -4.75
N LEU A 16 -4.37 -22.42 -4.02
CA LEU A 16 -5.77 -22.01 -4.14
C LEU A 16 -6.09 -21.47 -5.54
N SER A 17 -5.21 -20.65 -6.12
CA SER A 17 -5.39 -20.12 -7.48
C SER A 17 -5.40 -21.24 -8.52
N LEU A 18 -4.47 -22.19 -8.42
CA LEU A 18 -4.44 -23.37 -9.27
C LEU A 18 -5.72 -24.20 -9.14
N ARG A 19 -6.16 -24.49 -7.90
CA ARG A 19 -7.37 -25.27 -7.61
C ARG A 19 -8.62 -24.61 -8.18
N ARG A 20 -8.75 -23.29 -8.01
CA ARG A 20 -9.83 -22.49 -8.61
C ARG A 20 -9.87 -22.63 -10.13
N ASP A 21 -8.72 -22.51 -10.80
CA ASP A 21 -8.66 -22.55 -12.26
C ASP A 21 -8.96 -23.96 -12.84
N ILE A 22 -8.67 -25.02 -12.08
CA ILE A 22 -9.05 -26.40 -12.44
C ILE A 22 -10.44 -26.81 -11.92
N GLY A 23 -11.19 -25.88 -11.33
CA GLY A 23 -12.57 -26.10 -10.87
C GLY A 23 -12.70 -26.97 -9.63
N LEU A 24 -11.64 -27.10 -8.82
CA LEU A 24 -11.68 -27.78 -7.52
C LEU A 24 -11.99 -26.76 -6.43
N SER A 25 -13.03 -27.05 -5.63
CA SER A 25 -13.35 -26.29 -4.42
C SER A 25 -13.88 -27.24 -3.34
N ASP A 26 -13.28 -27.21 -2.16
CA ASP A 26 -13.72 -27.97 -1.00
C ASP A 26 -13.57 -27.17 0.31
N ASN A 27 -14.07 -27.73 1.42
CA ASN A 27 -14.03 -27.08 2.74
C ASN A 27 -12.60 -26.73 3.22
N GLY A 28 -11.56 -27.35 2.65
CA GLY A 28 -10.17 -27.01 2.94
C GLY A 28 -9.74 -25.66 2.39
N ASP A 29 -10.34 -25.22 1.28
CA ASP A 29 -10.02 -23.92 0.68
C ASP A 29 -10.52 -22.78 1.59
N ASP A 30 -11.74 -22.92 2.12
CA ASP A 30 -12.32 -21.96 3.08
C ASP A 30 -11.50 -21.89 4.37
N GLN A 31 -11.04 -23.04 4.88
CA GLN A 31 -10.19 -23.09 6.07
C GLN A 31 -8.84 -22.40 5.82
N VAL A 32 -8.24 -22.53 4.63
CA VAL A 32 -7.00 -21.82 4.32
C VAL A 32 -7.28 -20.32 4.21
N LEU A 33 -8.33 -19.91 3.52
CA LEU A 33 -8.71 -18.50 3.36
C LEU A 33 -8.95 -17.80 4.70
N SER A 34 -9.61 -18.46 5.66
CA SER A 34 -9.86 -17.90 6.99
C SER A 34 -8.60 -17.72 7.83
N ASN A 35 -7.54 -18.50 7.56
CA ASN A 35 -6.30 -18.51 8.34
C ASN A 35 -5.09 -17.88 7.61
N LEU A 36 -5.26 -17.36 6.39
CA LEU A 36 -4.17 -16.80 5.59
C LEU A 36 -3.44 -15.64 6.30
N SER A 37 -4.18 -14.81 7.04
CA SER A 37 -3.60 -13.68 7.78
C SER A 37 -2.68 -14.16 8.91
N ASP A 38 -3.09 -15.18 9.66
CA ASP A 38 -2.29 -15.75 10.75
C ASP A 38 -1.02 -16.42 10.20
N ILE A 39 -1.16 -17.13 9.07
CA ILE A 39 -0.02 -17.76 8.39
C ILE A 39 0.97 -16.70 7.89
N GLU A 40 0.48 -15.62 7.30
CA GLU A 40 1.30 -14.51 6.81
C GLU A 40 2.06 -13.79 7.95
N GLN A 41 1.43 -13.70 9.13
CA GLN A 41 2.03 -13.16 10.34
C GLN A 41 3.01 -14.12 11.04
N GLY A 42 3.10 -15.38 10.57
CA GLY A 42 3.94 -16.43 11.17
C GLY A 42 3.33 -17.07 12.42
N GLN A 43 2.03 -16.90 12.66
CA GLN A 43 1.32 -17.43 13.83
C GLN A 43 0.69 -18.80 13.52
N PHE A 44 1.52 -19.81 13.22
CA PHE A 44 1.04 -21.16 12.92
C PHE A 44 2.00 -22.23 13.45
N GLU A 45 1.46 -23.42 13.74
CA GLU A 45 2.27 -24.62 14.01
C GLU A 45 2.62 -25.33 12.70
N ASP A 46 3.85 -25.84 12.56
CA ASP A 46 4.30 -26.57 11.37
C ASP A 46 3.46 -27.85 11.12
N SER A 47 2.98 -28.49 12.19
CA SER A 47 2.05 -29.63 12.11
C SER A 47 0.73 -29.25 11.43
N TYR A 48 0.18 -28.08 11.75
CA TYR A 48 -1.04 -27.55 11.19
C TYR A 48 -0.87 -27.18 9.72
N LEU A 49 0.21 -26.46 9.39
CA LEU A 49 0.51 -26.09 8.01
C LEU A 49 0.70 -27.33 7.13
N ASN A 50 1.41 -28.35 7.63
CA ASN A 50 1.60 -29.60 6.91
C ASN A 50 0.26 -30.34 6.68
N ALA A 51 -0.68 -30.28 7.63
CA ALA A 51 -2.02 -30.84 7.47
C ALA A 51 -2.82 -30.12 6.37
N LEU A 52 -2.81 -28.78 6.38
CA LEU A 52 -3.46 -27.96 5.34
C LEU A 52 -2.89 -28.26 3.95
N LEU A 53 -1.57 -28.29 3.82
CA LEU A 53 -0.92 -28.63 2.56
C LEU A 53 -1.31 -30.03 2.09
N THR A 54 -1.36 -31.00 3.00
CA THR A 54 -1.74 -32.39 2.67
C THR A 54 -3.19 -32.46 2.17
N GLN A 55 -4.08 -31.64 2.72
CA GLN A 55 -5.46 -31.52 2.25
C GLN A 55 -5.56 -30.86 0.87
N LEU A 56 -4.81 -29.78 0.63
CA LEU A 56 -4.79 -29.08 -0.66
C LEU A 56 -4.12 -29.88 -1.78
N CYS A 57 -3.19 -30.77 -1.43
CA CYS A 57 -2.43 -31.62 -2.36
C CYS A 57 -2.57 -33.12 -2.06
N PRO A 58 -3.76 -33.71 -2.32
CA PRO A 58 -3.98 -35.14 -2.19
C PRO A 58 -3.00 -35.97 -3.02
N VAL A 59 -2.62 -37.16 -2.52
CA VAL A 59 -1.58 -38.01 -3.12
C VAL A 59 -1.83 -38.30 -4.61
N ASP A 60 -3.08 -38.56 -4.98
CA ASP A 60 -3.53 -38.86 -6.34
C ASP A 60 -3.42 -37.66 -7.30
N GLN A 61 -3.43 -36.43 -6.77
CA GLN A 61 -3.40 -35.19 -7.57
C GLN A 61 -2.01 -34.56 -7.66
N ARG A 62 -1.04 -34.99 -6.84
CA ARG A 62 0.29 -34.36 -6.76
C ARG A 62 1.02 -34.27 -8.10
N THR A 63 0.91 -35.26 -8.97
CA THR A 63 1.52 -35.21 -10.31
C THR A 63 0.88 -34.13 -11.19
N CYS A 64 -0.44 -33.96 -11.13
CA CYS A 64 -1.13 -32.91 -11.87
C CYS A 64 -0.81 -31.52 -11.30
N ILE A 65 -0.92 -31.38 -9.98
CA ILE A 65 -0.61 -30.14 -9.25
C ILE A 65 0.83 -29.73 -9.55
N GLY A 66 1.78 -30.65 -9.39
CA GLY A 66 3.20 -30.42 -9.62
C GLY A 66 3.55 -29.97 -11.04
N LYS A 67 2.78 -30.39 -12.06
CA LYS A 67 2.98 -29.94 -13.44
C LYS A 67 2.65 -28.46 -13.62
N SER A 68 1.60 -27.99 -12.95
CA SER A 68 1.04 -26.64 -13.17
C SER A 68 1.48 -25.62 -12.13
N LEU A 69 1.75 -26.05 -10.89
CA LEU A 69 2.01 -25.18 -9.73
C LEU A 69 3.15 -24.17 -9.97
N ILE A 70 4.18 -24.57 -10.73
CA ILE A 70 5.30 -23.70 -11.13
C ILE A 70 4.84 -22.41 -11.83
N GLY A 71 3.74 -22.47 -12.60
CA GLY A 71 3.17 -21.30 -13.29
C GLY A 71 2.39 -20.36 -12.37
N TYR A 72 2.06 -20.80 -11.16
CA TYR A 72 1.33 -20.04 -10.15
C TYR A 72 2.24 -19.44 -9.08
N PHE A 73 3.54 -19.73 -9.12
CA PHE A 73 4.52 -19.14 -8.20
C PHE A 73 4.78 -17.69 -8.58
N ASP A 74 4.36 -16.78 -7.69
CA ASP A 74 4.75 -15.38 -7.76
C ASP A 74 5.83 -15.10 -6.70
N PHE A 75 7.09 -15.14 -7.13
CA PHE A 75 8.23 -14.86 -6.27
C PHE A 75 8.16 -13.49 -5.58
N ASN A 76 7.47 -12.50 -6.17
CA ASN A 76 7.32 -11.17 -5.59
C ASN A 76 6.45 -11.16 -4.32
N LYS A 77 5.62 -12.19 -4.13
CA LYS A 77 4.75 -12.34 -2.95
C LYS A 77 5.36 -13.23 -1.87
N MET A 78 6.49 -13.89 -2.14
CA MET A 78 7.14 -14.84 -1.23
C MET A 78 8.11 -14.18 -0.23
N GLY A 79 8.11 -12.85 -0.12
CA GLY A 79 8.93 -12.09 0.80
C GLY A 79 10.30 -11.68 0.26
N ASN A 80 10.95 -10.75 0.97
CA ASN A 80 12.16 -10.06 0.49
C ASN A 80 13.34 -10.99 0.22
N LEU A 81 13.51 -12.04 1.02
CA LEU A 81 14.58 -13.03 0.79
C LEU A 81 14.39 -13.72 -0.55
N VAL A 82 13.19 -14.19 -0.87
CA VAL A 82 12.93 -14.88 -2.13
C VAL A 82 13.13 -13.94 -3.32
N VAL A 83 12.64 -12.71 -3.22
CA VAL A 83 12.88 -11.69 -4.26
C VAL A 83 14.38 -11.44 -4.46
N LEU A 84 15.15 -11.34 -3.37
CA LEU A 84 16.60 -11.21 -3.45
C LEU A 84 17.24 -12.41 -4.17
N LEU A 85 16.83 -13.64 -3.81
CA LEU A 85 17.34 -14.86 -4.43
C LEU A 85 17.06 -14.89 -5.94
N THR A 86 15.88 -14.41 -6.38
CA THR A 86 15.56 -14.34 -7.83
C THR A 86 16.42 -13.34 -8.60
N ALA A 87 16.90 -12.28 -7.95
CA ALA A 87 17.72 -11.23 -8.55
C ALA A 87 19.23 -11.54 -8.54
N CYS A 88 19.65 -12.72 -8.07
CA CYS A 88 21.05 -13.14 -7.96
C CYS A 88 21.69 -13.39 -9.33
N LYS A 89 23.02 -13.24 -9.40
CA LYS A 89 23.77 -13.38 -10.67
C LYS A 89 23.77 -14.81 -11.21
N ASN A 90 23.70 -15.80 -10.33
CA ASN A 90 23.72 -17.22 -10.61
C ASN A 90 23.29 -18.02 -9.36
N ILE A 91 23.25 -19.35 -9.45
CA ILE A 91 22.85 -20.22 -8.33
C ILE A 91 23.86 -20.14 -7.17
N GLU A 92 25.16 -20.08 -7.46
CA GLU A 92 26.20 -19.95 -6.42
C GLU A 92 25.97 -18.73 -5.50
N ASP A 93 25.65 -17.60 -6.11
CA ASP A 93 25.34 -16.35 -5.42
C ASP A 93 24.08 -16.48 -4.56
N ALA A 94 23.02 -17.08 -5.12
CA ALA A 94 21.78 -17.33 -4.37
C ALA A 94 22.02 -18.27 -3.18
N LEU A 95 22.82 -19.31 -3.35
CA LEU A 95 23.18 -20.25 -2.28
C LEU A 95 24.00 -19.60 -1.17
N SER A 96 24.88 -18.65 -1.51
CA SER A 96 25.66 -17.90 -0.52
C SER A 96 24.78 -17.03 0.38
N ILE A 97 23.68 -16.48 -0.15
CA ILE A 97 22.69 -15.70 0.60
C ILE A 97 21.80 -16.65 1.41
N LEU A 98 21.33 -17.73 0.78
CA LEU A 98 20.46 -18.71 1.42
C LEU A 98 21.15 -19.39 2.62
N SER A 99 22.46 -19.67 2.56
CA SER A 99 23.18 -20.29 3.68
C SER A 99 23.22 -19.41 4.93
N VAL A 100 23.13 -18.09 4.79
CA VAL A 100 23.06 -17.14 5.89
C VAL A 100 21.62 -16.97 6.39
N HIS A 101 20.65 -16.95 5.48
CA HIS A 101 19.25 -16.64 5.77
C HIS A 101 18.30 -17.85 5.74
N TYR A 102 18.81 -19.09 5.81
CA TYR A 102 18.00 -20.30 5.62
C TYR A 102 16.82 -20.38 6.62
N ARG A 103 16.96 -19.85 7.83
CA ARG A 103 15.90 -19.85 8.86
C ARG A 103 14.65 -19.08 8.49
N ASP A 104 14.72 -18.23 7.47
CA ASP A 104 13.58 -17.48 6.95
C ASP A 104 12.69 -18.35 6.03
N LEU A 105 13.19 -19.50 5.55
CA LEU A 105 12.46 -20.43 4.68
C LEU A 105 12.29 -21.82 5.31
N PHE A 106 13.28 -22.24 6.11
CA PHE A 106 13.34 -23.54 6.78
C PHE A 106 13.10 -23.38 8.29
N ASP A 107 12.76 -24.47 8.98
CA ASP A 107 12.61 -24.44 10.44
C ASP A 107 13.92 -23.98 11.12
N ALA A 108 13.82 -23.25 12.22
CA ALA A 108 14.96 -22.71 12.98
C ALA A 108 15.90 -23.80 13.50
N ASN A 109 15.39 -25.03 13.67
CA ASN A 109 16.15 -26.21 14.07
C ASN A 109 16.71 -27.02 12.88
N SER A 110 16.47 -26.58 11.64
CA SER A 110 16.99 -27.25 10.45
C SER A 110 18.51 -27.06 10.38
N GLN A 111 19.26 -28.16 10.35
CA GLN A 111 20.69 -28.14 10.08
C GLN A 111 20.92 -28.00 8.58
N PHE A 112 20.80 -26.78 8.05
CA PHE A 112 21.03 -26.50 6.64
C PHE A 112 22.54 -26.40 6.36
N GLU A 113 23.04 -27.26 5.49
CA GLU A 113 24.45 -27.36 5.13
C GLU A 113 24.63 -27.36 3.61
N ILE A 114 25.67 -26.69 3.15
CA ILE A 114 26.13 -26.72 1.77
C ILE A 114 27.57 -27.23 1.79
N ALA A 115 27.83 -28.33 1.09
CA ALA A 115 29.13 -28.97 1.02
C ALA A 115 29.52 -29.28 -0.43
N ASP A 116 30.82 -29.27 -0.71
CA ASP A 116 31.33 -29.87 -1.94
C ASP A 116 31.08 -31.39 -1.90
N GLY A 117 30.49 -31.92 -2.97
CA GLY A 117 30.24 -33.36 -3.13
C GLY A 117 31.45 -34.06 -3.76
N THR A 118 31.21 -34.76 -4.88
CA THR A 118 32.28 -35.23 -5.78
C THR A 118 32.95 -34.06 -6.52
N SER A 119 34.03 -34.32 -7.28
CA SER A 119 34.85 -33.28 -7.94
C SER A 119 34.05 -32.28 -8.79
N ASP A 120 32.88 -32.66 -9.32
CA ASP A 120 32.06 -31.81 -10.19
C ASP A 120 30.62 -31.58 -9.66
N SER A 121 30.39 -31.79 -8.36
CA SER A 121 29.05 -31.65 -7.77
C SER A 121 29.04 -30.87 -6.46
N LEU A 122 27.93 -30.20 -6.16
CA LEU A 122 27.64 -29.54 -4.88
C LEU A 122 26.45 -30.26 -4.20
N LEU A 123 26.55 -30.46 -2.90
CA LEU A 123 25.52 -31.08 -2.07
C LEU A 123 24.87 -30.02 -1.16
N ILE A 124 23.54 -29.93 -1.22
CA ILE A 124 22.73 -29.19 -0.25
C ILE A 124 22.00 -30.21 0.61
N SER A 125 22.09 -30.09 1.93
CA SER A 125 21.41 -31.01 2.85
C SER A 125 20.76 -30.30 4.03
N TRP A 126 19.60 -30.78 4.45
CA TRP A 126 18.97 -30.36 5.69
C TRP A 126 18.12 -31.48 6.31
N ARG A 127 17.86 -31.33 7.61
CA ARG A 127 17.00 -32.24 8.38
C ARG A 127 15.75 -31.50 8.81
N GLU A 128 14.59 -32.09 8.53
CA GLU A 128 13.29 -31.56 8.94
C GLU A 128 12.59 -32.58 9.86
N PRO A 129 12.08 -32.16 11.04
CA PRO A 129 11.38 -33.06 11.96
C PRO A 129 10.00 -33.43 11.41
N GLY A 130 9.88 -34.63 10.86
CA GLY A 130 8.63 -35.17 10.30
C GLY A 130 8.52 -34.88 8.80
N VAL A 131 8.63 -35.91 7.98
CA VAL A 131 8.67 -35.74 6.52
C VAL A 131 7.26 -35.66 5.96
N GLY A 132 6.77 -34.43 5.97
CA GLY A 132 5.51 -34.02 5.41
C GLY A 132 5.60 -33.50 3.98
N LEU A 133 4.52 -32.89 3.52
CA LEU A 133 4.44 -32.24 2.22
C LEU A 133 5.22 -30.91 2.19
N MET A 134 5.46 -30.28 3.35
CA MET A 134 6.29 -29.07 3.47
C MET A 134 7.69 -29.28 2.85
N ALA A 135 8.38 -30.35 3.24
CA ALA A 135 9.66 -30.76 2.64
C ALA A 135 9.60 -30.84 1.10
N GLN A 136 8.57 -31.49 0.57
CA GLN A 136 8.41 -31.63 -0.89
C GLN A 136 8.21 -30.29 -1.58
N ILE A 137 7.47 -29.36 -0.95
CA ILE A 137 7.27 -28.01 -1.48
C ILE A 137 8.56 -27.19 -1.41
N GLN A 138 9.37 -27.33 -0.35
CA GLN A 138 10.68 -26.66 -0.28
C GLN A 138 11.61 -27.14 -1.41
N ILE A 139 11.67 -28.45 -1.66
CA ILE A 139 12.45 -29.00 -2.79
C ILE A 139 11.89 -28.47 -4.12
N TYR A 140 10.55 -28.47 -4.28
CA TYR A 140 9.89 -27.93 -5.47
C TYR A 140 10.19 -26.44 -5.69
N PHE A 141 10.24 -25.67 -4.61
CA PHE A 141 10.61 -24.26 -4.63
C PHE A 141 12.06 -24.05 -5.05
N LEU A 142 13.01 -24.75 -4.44
CA LEU A 142 14.43 -24.65 -4.81
C LEU A 142 14.64 -25.01 -6.28
N PHE A 143 13.99 -26.07 -6.74
CA PHE A 143 14.00 -26.45 -8.15
C PHE A 143 13.49 -25.33 -9.07
N THR A 144 12.38 -24.72 -8.70
CA THR A 144 11.75 -23.64 -9.48
C THR A 144 12.63 -22.38 -9.48
N LEU A 145 13.21 -22.02 -8.34
CA LEU A 145 14.18 -20.94 -8.19
C LEU A 145 15.43 -21.18 -9.05
N PHE A 146 15.98 -22.38 -9.03
CA PHE A 146 17.16 -22.70 -9.83
C PHE A 146 16.86 -22.74 -11.33
N ARG A 147 15.66 -23.15 -11.76
CA ARG A 147 15.21 -22.97 -13.15
C ARG A 147 15.01 -21.51 -13.53
N HIS A 148 14.57 -20.67 -12.60
CA HIS A 148 14.48 -19.23 -12.82
C HIS A 148 15.89 -18.63 -13.04
N LEU A 149 16.89 -19.05 -12.25
CA LEU A 149 18.25 -18.54 -12.33
C LEU A 149 19.08 -19.14 -13.49
N ALA A 150 19.13 -20.46 -13.62
CA ALA A 150 19.97 -21.15 -14.61
C ALA A 150 19.21 -21.57 -15.88
N GLY A 151 17.92 -21.24 -15.97
CA GLY A 151 17.07 -21.53 -17.13
C GLY A 151 16.38 -22.90 -17.07
N ARG A 152 15.47 -23.12 -18.02
CA ARG A 152 14.53 -24.26 -18.04
C ARG A 152 15.18 -25.64 -18.11
N GLN A 153 16.44 -25.71 -18.54
CA GLN A 153 17.20 -26.97 -18.65
C GLN A 153 17.80 -27.43 -17.32
N PHE A 154 17.76 -26.59 -16.28
CA PHE A 154 18.21 -26.97 -14.95
C PHE A 154 17.42 -28.18 -14.43
N ASP A 155 18.16 -29.13 -13.86
CA ASP A 155 17.66 -30.26 -13.09
C ASP A 155 18.69 -30.66 -12.03
N PHE A 156 18.22 -31.31 -10.96
CA PHE A 156 19.11 -31.92 -9.98
C PHE A 156 19.79 -33.16 -10.59
N ALA A 157 21.03 -33.42 -10.20
CA ALA A 157 21.70 -34.67 -10.57
C ALA A 157 21.10 -35.86 -9.80
N GLN A 158 20.78 -35.64 -8.52
CA GLN A 158 20.15 -36.63 -7.66
C GLN A 158 19.42 -35.94 -6.51
N MET A 159 18.34 -36.53 -6.04
CA MET A 159 17.63 -36.11 -4.83
C MET A 159 17.56 -37.28 -3.86
N SER A 160 17.62 -36.99 -2.56
CA SER A 160 17.27 -37.97 -1.53
C SER A 160 16.39 -37.32 -0.47
N ALA A 161 15.43 -38.06 0.06
CA ALA A 161 14.54 -37.59 1.11
C ALA A 161 14.06 -38.77 1.96
N PRO A 162 13.57 -38.52 3.20
CA PRO A 162 13.10 -39.60 4.05
C PRO A 162 11.93 -40.36 3.43
N ALA A 163 12.12 -41.67 3.33
CA ALA A 163 11.11 -42.57 2.83
C ALA A 163 9.94 -42.58 3.81
N ASN A 164 8.77 -42.15 3.35
CA ASN A 164 7.54 -42.55 4.01
C ASN A 164 7.12 -43.90 3.38
N PRO A 165 7.17 -45.03 4.11
CA PRO A 165 6.90 -46.36 3.57
C PRO A 165 5.45 -46.52 3.04
N ALA A 166 4.56 -45.55 3.28
CA ALA A 166 3.18 -45.54 2.77
C ALA A 166 2.97 -44.73 1.47
N SER A 167 4.00 -44.06 0.91
CA SER A 167 3.80 -43.15 -0.23
C SER A 167 4.97 -43.08 -1.20
N SER A 168 4.87 -43.84 -2.29
CA SER A 168 5.34 -43.44 -3.63
C SER A 168 4.35 -44.01 -4.64
N PRO A 169 3.86 -43.20 -5.61
CA PRO A 169 4.75 -42.58 -6.60
C PRO A 169 4.29 -41.19 -7.14
N ALA A 170 3.78 -40.28 -6.31
CA ALA A 170 3.38 -38.94 -6.79
C ALA A 170 4.13 -37.83 -6.04
N SER A 171 5.41 -37.66 -6.38
CA SER A 171 6.16 -36.44 -6.02
C SER A 171 5.64 -35.27 -6.85
N LEU A 172 5.50 -34.09 -6.23
CA LEU A 172 5.18 -32.85 -6.94
C LEU A 172 6.20 -32.56 -8.06
N LEU A 173 7.46 -33.01 -7.90
CA LEU A 173 8.51 -32.78 -8.90
C LEU A 173 8.54 -33.81 -10.03
N ALA A 174 7.85 -34.94 -9.90
CA ALA A 174 7.88 -36.02 -10.91
C ALA A 174 7.56 -35.56 -12.35
N PRO A 175 6.64 -34.61 -12.61
CA PRO A 175 6.36 -34.12 -13.97
C PRO A 175 7.46 -33.20 -14.54
N LEU A 176 8.33 -32.66 -13.67
CA LEU A 176 9.22 -31.57 -14.02
C LEU A 176 10.70 -31.97 -13.99
N SER A 177 11.08 -32.92 -13.13
CA SER A 177 12.46 -33.37 -12.91
C SER A 177 12.64 -34.82 -13.35
N GLN A 178 13.80 -35.13 -13.93
CA GLN A 178 14.25 -36.48 -14.26
C GLN A 178 15.14 -37.09 -13.18
N ALA A 179 15.45 -36.34 -12.11
CA ALA A 179 16.33 -36.82 -11.06
C ALA A 179 15.65 -37.91 -10.23
N ALA A 180 16.37 -39.00 -9.98
CA ALA A 180 15.91 -40.05 -9.09
C ALA A 180 15.83 -39.52 -7.64
N ILE A 181 14.75 -39.87 -6.93
CA ILE A 181 14.58 -39.60 -5.50
C ILE A 181 14.92 -40.89 -4.75
N LEU A 182 16.05 -40.89 -4.03
CA LEU A 182 16.48 -42.01 -3.20
C LEU A 182 15.99 -41.86 -1.75
N PRO A 183 15.76 -42.97 -1.04
CA PRO A 183 15.44 -42.94 0.38
C PRO A 183 16.67 -42.59 1.22
N ASP A 184 16.56 -41.60 2.11
CA ASP A 184 17.64 -41.17 3.03
C ASP A 184 17.06 -40.48 4.28
N ASP A 185 17.69 -40.57 5.44
CA ASP A 185 17.18 -39.95 6.69
C ASP A 185 17.19 -38.41 6.68
N GLN A 186 17.86 -37.80 5.69
CA GLN A 186 17.91 -36.36 5.48
C GLN A 186 17.52 -36.01 4.04
N ILE A 187 17.12 -34.76 3.84
CA ILE A 187 16.91 -34.25 2.49
C ILE A 187 18.27 -33.85 1.92
N LYS A 188 18.59 -34.35 0.73
CA LYS A 188 19.85 -34.14 0.03
C LYS A 188 19.60 -33.82 -1.43
N LEU A 189 20.10 -32.69 -1.91
CA LEU A 189 20.01 -32.27 -3.31
C LEU A 189 21.42 -32.17 -3.88
N LEU A 190 21.69 -32.95 -4.92
CA LEU A 190 22.98 -32.95 -5.63
C LEU A 190 22.85 -32.12 -6.91
N LEU A 191 23.76 -31.17 -7.11
CA LEU A 191 23.79 -30.27 -8.26
C LEU A 191 25.12 -30.44 -9.00
N ASP A 192 25.08 -30.50 -10.33
CA ASP A 192 26.29 -30.38 -11.16
C ASP A 192 26.85 -28.95 -11.06
N LYS A 193 28.17 -28.81 -10.85
CA LYS A 193 28.82 -27.50 -10.71
C LYS A 193 28.65 -26.59 -11.93
N LYS A 194 28.42 -27.17 -13.12
CA LYS A 194 28.12 -26.42 -14.36
C LYS A 194 26.96 -25.43 -14.21
N TRP A 195 25.98 -25.73 -13.35
CA TRP A 195 24.81 -24.87 -13.14
C TRP A 195 25.09 -23.71 -12.18
N LEU A 196 26.08 -23.84 -11.30
CA LEU A 196 26.35 -22.87 -10.23
C LEU A 196 26.74 -21.50 -10.76
N THR A 197 27.50 -21.48 -11.87
CA THR A 197 28.07 -20.26 -12.45
C THR A 197 27.30 -19.74 -13.66
N GLN A 198 26.23 -20.43 -14.07
CA GLN A 198 25.43 -20.01 -15.22
C GLN A 198 24.76 -18.65 -14.94
N PRO A 199 24.93 -17.64 -15.81
CA PRO A 199 24.40 -16.31 -15.57
C PRO A 199 22.88 -16.29 -15.64
N SER A 200 22.26 -15.66 -14.65
CA SER A 200 20.83 -15.43 -14.59
C SER A 200 20.40 -14.32 -15.54
N PHE A 201 19.36 -14.58 -16.33
CA PHE A 201 18.69 -13.56 -17.15
C PHE A 201 18.04 -12.47 -16.29
N TYR A 202 17.63 -12.81 -15.06
CA TYR A 202 16.89 -11.94 -14.15
C TYR A 202 17.80 -11.18 -13.18
N TYR A 203 19.13 -11.24 -13.38
CA TYR A 203 20.08 -10.55 -12.53
C TYR A 203 19.85 -9.04 -12.48
N SER A 204 19.75 -8.49 -11.26
CA SER A 204 19.64 -7.04 -11.05
C SER A 204 20.51 -6.60 -9.87
N ALA A 205 21.64 -5.98 -10.18
CA ALA A 205 22.59 -5.47 -9.17
C ALA A 205 21.94 -4.43 -8.23
N GLN A 206 21.03 -3.60 -8.76
CA GLN A 206 20.35 -2.56 -7.99
C GLN A 206 19.31 -3.15 -7.03
N MET A 207 18.50 -4.12 -7.49
CA MET A 207 17.53 -4.82 -6.63
C MET A 207 18.26 -5.61 -5.55
N LYS A 208 19.34 -6.31 -5.93
CA LYS A 208 20.19 -7.04 -5.00
C LYS A 208 20.70 -6.12 -3.88
N LYS A 209 21.32 -4.99 -4.22
CA LYS A 209 21.85 -4.03 -3.24
C LYS A 209 20.76 -3.44 -2.33
N MET A 210 19.58 -3.12 -2.87
CA MET A 210 18.46 -2.57 -2.10
C MET A 210 17.91 -3.61 -1.10
N LEU A 211 17.71 -4.85 -1.55
CA LEU A 211 17.14 -5.92 -0.73
C LEU A 211 18.16 -6.49 0.27
N GLU A 212 19.44 -6.59 -0.11
CA GLU A 212 20.52 -6.90 0.83
C GLU A 212 20.60 -5.87 1.94
N ALA A 213 20.46 -4.57 1.67
CA ALA A 213 20.41 -3.56 2.73
C ALA A 213 19.19 -3.73 3.65
N THR A 214 18.09 -4.28 3.13
CA THR A 214 16.88 -4.57 3.91
C THR A 214 17.04 -5.83 4.77
N LEU A 215 17.80 -6.82 4.29
CA LEU A 215 18.10 -8.09 4.98
C LEU A 215 19.31 -8.01 5.91
N ALA A 216 20.26 -7.09 5.64
CA ALA A 216 21.45 -6.77 6.43
C ALA A 216 21.19 -5.70 7.50
N ALA A 217 19.93 -5.25 7.67
CA ALA A 217 19.59 -4.41 8.80
C ALA A 217 19.98 -5.14 10.10
N PRO A 218 20.74 -4.47 11.01
CA PRO A 218 21.22 -5.10 12.24
C PRO A 218 20.02 -5.62 13.05
N GLU A 219 20.26 -6.62 13.90
CA GLU A 219 19.30 -7.35 14.77
C GLU A 219 18.34 -6.49 15.62
N THR A 220 18.42 -5.16 15.53
CA THR A 220 17.52 -4.22 16.18
C THR A 220 16.90 -3.31 15.12
N ALA A 221 15.61 -3.52 14.84
CA ALA A 221 14.81 -2.56 14.09
C ALA A 221 14.93 -1.15 14.73
N PRO A 222 14.74 -0.04 14.01
CA PRO A 222 14.69 1.29 14.62
C PRO A 222 13.74 1.29 15.82
N LEU A 223 14.06 2.00 16.92
CA LEU A 223 13.28 1.93 18.18
C LEU A 223 11.78 2.14 17.93
N LYS A 224 11.42 3.08 17.05
CA LYS A 224 10.03 3.33 16.63
C LYS A 224 9.34 2.08 16.05
N GLN A 225 10.07 1.28 15.28
CA GLN A 225 9.58 0.03 14.69
C GLN A 225 9.52 -1.11 15.71
N GLN A 226 10.49 -1.19 16.65
CA GLN A 226 10.42 -2.14 17.76
C GLN A 226 9.20 -1.88 18.65
N ILE A 227 8.91 -0.61 18.94
CA ILE A 227 7.72 -0.21 19.70
C ILE A 227 6.44 -0.57 18.96
N ARG A 228 6.37 -0.31 17.64
CA ARG A 228 5.22 -0.71 16.81
C ARG A 228 5.02 -2.22 16.79
N ASN A 229 6.10 -3.00 16.69
CA ASN A 229 6.03 -4.45 16.76
C ASN A 229 5.53 -4.94 18.12
N ALA A 230 5.95 -4.30 19.22
CA ALA A 230 5.44 -4.60 20.55
C ALA A 230 3.94 -4.28 20.67
N PHE A 231 3.46 -3.19 20.06
CA PHE A 231 2.03 -2.88 20.04
C PHE A 231 1.19 -3.97 19.36
N LEU A 232 1.70 -4.59 18.28
CA LEU A 232 1.01 -5.68 17.57
C LEU A 232 0.76 -6.92 18.44
N GLN A 233 1.57 -7.13 19.49
CA GLN A 233 1.43 -8.26 20.40
C GLN A 233 0.37 -8.04 21.50
N ALA A 234 -0.19 -6.83 21.60
CA ALA A 234 -1.16 -6.50 22.63
C ALA A 234 -2.59 -6.82 22.18
N SER A 235 -3.30 -7.66 22.96
CA SER A 235 -4.72 -7.94 22.76
C SER A 235 -5.64 -6.76 23.09
N SER A 236 -5.15 -5.78 23.84
CA SER A 236 -5.91 -4.56 24.22
C SER A 236 -5.06 -3.30 24.02
N PRO A 237 -5.04 -2.74 22.79
CA PRO A 237 -4.24 -1.57 22.44
C PRO A 237 -4.36 -0.36 23.38
N ALA A 238 -5.56 -0.04 23.87
CA ALA A 238 -5.80 1.11 24.74
C ALA A 238 -5.22 0.96 26.16
N ARG A 239 -4.82 -0.26 26.55
CA ARG A 239 -4.24 -0.54 27.88
C ARG A 239 -2.71 -0.60 27.87
N ILE A 240 -2.08 -0.44 26.71
CA ILE A 240 -0.62 -0.48 26.57
C ILE A 240 0.00 0.62 27.44
N ARG A 241 0.98 0.22 28.28
CA ARG A 241 1.78 1.12 29.10
C ARG A 241 3.26 1.02 28.69
N ALA A 242 4.02 2.08 28.95
CA ALA A 242 5.46 2.10 28.65
C ALA A 242 6.23 1.00 29.38
N GLU A 243 5.83 0.68 30.61
CA GLU A 243 6.38 -0.44 31.39
C GLU A 243 6.22 -1.80 30.66
N TRP A 244 5.02 -2.07 30.14
CA TRP A 244 4.76 -3.30 29.41
C TRP A 244 5.61 -3.39 28.14
N VAL A 245 5.70 -2.31 27.36
CA VAL A 245 6.53 -2.28 26.15
C VAL A 245 8.01 -2.46 26.48
N ALA A 246 8.50 -1.83 27.56
CA ALA A 246 9.88 -2.01 28.01
C ALA A 246 10.16 -3.49 28.32
N SER A 247 9.23 -4.19 28.99
CA SER A 247 9.35 -5.62 29.27
C SER A 247 9.40 -6.48 27.99
N GLN A 248 8.61 -6.13 26.97
CA GLN A 248 8.62 -6.81 25.66
C GLN A 248 9.95 -6.62 24.91
N LEU A 249 10.64 -5.51 25.16
CA LEU A 249 11.95 -5.20 24.58
C LEU A 249 13.13 -5.70 25.45
N GLY A 250 12.85 -6.43 26.55
CA GLY A 250 13.89 -6.93 27.45
C GLY A 250 14.62 -5.84 28.25
N GLN A 251 14.00 -4.68 28.45
CA GLN A 251 14.59 -3.52 29.14
C GLN A 251 13.73 -3.05 30.31
N THR A 252 14.32 -2.25 31.21
CA THR A 252 13.57 -1.58 32.28
C THR A 252 12.83 -0.34 31.75
N GLU A 253 11.72 0.05 32.37
CA GLU A 253 10.96 1.24 31.98
C GLU A 253 11.82 2.51 31.95
N SER A 254 12.74 2.65 32.91
CA SER A 254 13.68 3.78 32.98
C SER A 254 14.63 3.83 31.79
N ALA A 255 15.20 2.68 31.40
CA ALA A 255 16.07 2.59 30.22
C ALA A 255 15.31 2.90 28.93
N PHE A 256 14.09 2.35 28.78
CA PHE A 256 13.21 2.60 27.64
C PHE A 256 12.82 4.08 27.51
N ARG A 257 12.41 4.72 28.63
CA ARG A 257 12.08 6.16 28.63
C ARG A 257 13.29 7.04 28.33
N ARG A 258 14.50 6.64 28.76
CA ARG A 258 15.73 7.33 28.40
C ARG A 258 16.00 7.24 26.89
N GLN A 259 15.81 6.05 26.31
CA GLN A 259 16.01 5.81 24.88
C GLN A 259 15.00 6.62 24.04
N LEU A 260 13.72 6.63 24.43
CA LEU A 260 12.69 7.47 23.81
C LEU A 260 13.07 8.96 23.78
N ARG A 261 13.64 9.50 24.87
CA ARG A 261 14.09 10.89 24.93
C ARG A 261 15.31 11.15 24.04
N GLN A 262 16.25 10.21 23.98
CA GLN A 262 17.44 10.34 23.13
C GLN A 262 17.09 10.37 21.64
N GLU A 263 16.06 9.63 21.24
CA GLU A 263 15.58 9.58 19.85
C GLU A 263 14.43 10.57 19.56
N ASN A 264 14.08 11.46 20.50
CA ASN A 264 12.96 12.40 20.38
C ASN A 264 11.60 11.74 20.00
N ILE A 265 11.33 10.54 20.52
CA ILE A 265 10.11 9.79 20.24
C ILE A 265 9.07 10.01 21.35
N SER A 266 7.89 10.50 20.96
CA SER A 266 6.73 10.57 21.86
C SER A 266 5.97 9.23 21.88
N PHE A 267 6.09 8.50 22.98
CA PHE A 267 5.37 7.23 23.19
C PHE A 267 3.86 7.39 23.13
N SER A 268 3.33 8.46 23.73
CA SER A 268 1.88 8.72 23.75
C SER A 268 1.34 9.04 22.36
N ALA A 269 2.08 9.79 21.54
CA ALA A 269 1.69 10.06 20.16
C ALA A 269 1.70 8.76 19.35
N LEU A 270 2.79 7.99 19.43
CA LEU A 270 2.93 6.73 18.68
C LEU A 270 1.84 5.70 19.04
N LEU A 271 1.48 5.61 20.33
CA LEU A 271 0.41 4.74 20.79
C LEU A 271 -0.97 5.24 20.34
N LYS A 272 -1.20 6.56 20.37
CA LYS A 272 -2.44 7.17 19.86
C LYS A 272 -2.62 6.88 18.36
N ASP A 273 -1.58 7.06 17.55
CA ASP A 273 -1.60 6.75 16.11
C ASP A 273 -1.97 5.28 15.87
N TYR A 274 -1.33 4.36 16.60
CA TYR A 274 -1.60 2.92 16.48
C TYR A 274 -3.04 2.55 16.85
N ILE A 275 -3.54 3.07 17.99
CA ILE A 275 -4.92 2.85 18.42
C ILE A 275 -5.89 3.41 17.39
N HIS A 276 -5.62 4.60 16.85
CA HIS A 276 -6.43 5.21 15.83
C HIS A 276 -6.50 4.37 14.55
N ASP A 277 -5.36 3.90 14.05
CA ASP A 277 -5.31 3.07 12.84
C ASP A 277 -6.15 1.80 13.02
N LYS A 278 -6.04 1.12 14.17
CA LYS A 278 -6.87 -0.05 14.52
C LYS A 278 -8.34 0.30 14.66
N SER A 279 -8.65 1.46 15.23
CA SER A 279 -10.02 1.95 15.36
C SER A 279 -10.66 2.17 13.99
N CYS A 280 -9.93 2.81 13.08
CA CYS A 280 -10.35 3.00 11.71
C CYS A 280 -10.60 1.65 11.04
N GLN A 281 -9.67 0.70 11.13
CA GLN A 281 -9.84 -0.66 10.59
C GLN A 281 -11.15 -1.31 11.07
N TYR A 282 -11.43 -1.34 12.38
CA TYR A 282 -12.65 -1.97 12.90
C TYR A 282 -13.94 -1.24 12.53
N LEU A 283 -13.96 0.10 12.64
CA LEU A 283 -15.15 0.89 12.32
C LEU A 283 -15.45 0.83 10.82
N ILE A 284 -14.39 0.93 10.03
CA ILE A 284 -14.45 0.70 8.60
C ILE A 284 -14.97 -0.70 8.37
N ALA A 285 -14.45 -1.76 9.03
CA ALA A 285 -14.88 -3.18 9.07
C ALA A 285 -16.35 -3.41 9.48
N GLY A 286 -17.04 -2.36 9.94
CA GLY A 286 -18.48 -2.35 10.15
C GLY A 286 -18.88 -2.70 11.57
N GLU A 287 -17.88 -2.98 12.40
CA GLU A 287 -18.01 -3.18 13.84
C GLU A 287 -18.77 -2.02 14.46
N LYS A 288 -19.64 -2.32 15.43
CA LYS A 288 -20.33 -1.24 16.15
C LYS A 288 -19.31 -0.49 16.97
N THR A 289 -19.54 0.82 17.15
CA THR A 289 -18.68 1.69 17.95
C THR A 289 -18.43 1.16 19.36
N GLU A 290 -19.42 0.49 19.95
CA GLU A 290 -19.32 -0.15 21.25
C GLU A 290 -18.42 -1.40 21.23
N ASP A 291 -18.58 -2.25 20.21
CA ASP A 291 -17.76 -3.45 20.01
C ASP A 291 -16.30 -3.04 19.72
N THR A 292 -16.08 -2.02 18.89
CA THR A 292 -14.74 -1.45 18.65
C THR A 292 -14.09 -0.92 19.92
N ALA A 293 -14.85 -0.20 20.77
CA ALA A 293 -14.35 0.28 22.06
C ALA A 293 -13.88 -0.88 22.95
N HIS A 294 -14.66 -1.97 22.98
CA HIS A 294 -14.35 -3.17 23.72
C HIS A 294 -13.11 -3.90 23.16
N LEU A 295 -13.04 -4.13 21.84
CA LEU A 295 -11.91 -4.77 21.15
C LEU A 295 -10.59 -4.01 21.37
N LEU A 296 -10.64 -2.68 21.40
CA LEU A 296 -9.46 -1.86 21.66
C LEU A 296 -9.10 -1.79 23.15
N GLY A 297 -9.99 -2.19 24.06
CA GLY A 297 -9.75 -2.24 25.50
C GLY A 297 -10.10 -0.96 26.27
N PHE A 298 -10.94 -0.08 25.72
CA PHE A 298 -11.47 1.10 26.43
C PHE A 298 -12.46 0.68 27.54
N SER A 299 -12.62 1.52 28.56
CA SER A 299 -13.54 1.27 29.68
C SER A 299 -15.01 1.31 29.27
N ASP A 300 -15.33 2.17 28.32
CA ASP A 300 -16.67 2.44 27.85
C ASP A 300 -16.63 3.13 26.48
N ARG A 301 -17.78 3.12 25.80
CA ARG A 301 -17.97 3.74 24.50
C ARG A 301 -17.64 5.24 24.48
N ARG A 302 -17.99 6.00 25.52
CA ARG A 302 -17.81 7.47 25.53
C ARG A 302 -16.34 7.83 25.62
N SER A 303 -15.56 7.06 26.39
CA SER A 303 -14.12 7.19 26.51
C SER A 303 -13.42 6.92 25.17
N PHE A 304 -13.86 5.89 24.45
CA PHE A 304 -13.40 5.62 23.09
C PHE A 304 -13.79 6.74 22.12
N GLU A 305 -15.07 7.12 22.05
CA GLU A 305 -15.56 8.14 21.11
C GLU A 305 -14.86 9.49 21.33
N ARG A 306 -14.58 9.86 22.58
CA ARG A 306 -13.83 11.08 22.89
C ARG A 306 -12.39 10.99 22.39
N SER A 307 -11.69 9.90 22.71
CA SER A 307 -10.30 9.69 22.25
C SER A 307 -10.20 9.60 20.73
N PHE A 308 -11.14 8.91 20.09
CA PHE A 308 -11.20 8.76 18.64
C PHE A 308 -11.49 10.10 17.97
N LYS A 309 -12.50 10.84 18.44
CA LYS A 309 -12.85 12.15 17.87
C LYS A 309 -11.76 13.21 18.09
N GLU A 310 -11.05 13.17 19.21
CA GLU A 310 -9.88 14.03 19.45
C GLU A 310 -8.79 13.79 18.40
N HIS A 311 -8.56 12.54 18.03
CA HIS A 311 -7.50 12.14 17.10
C HIS A 311 -7.94 12.19 15.61
N ALA A 312 -8.99 11.46 15.24
CA ALA A 312 -9.52 11.30 13.89
C ALA A 312 -10.32 12.51 13.40
N GLY A 313 -10.95 13.22 14.33
CA GLY A 313 -11.81 14.36 14.06
C GLY A 313 -13.24 14.12 13.75
N ILE A 314 -13.50 13.05 13.04
CA ILE A 314 -14.84 12.60 12.80
C ILE A 314 -15.24 11.62 13.90
N SER A 315 -16.54 11.53 14.16
CA SER A 315 -17.04 10.55 15.12
C SER A 315 -16.82 9.14 14.58
N ALA A 316 -16.62 8.19 15.49
CA ALA A 316 -16.54 6.78 15.15
C ALA A 316 -17.77 6.29 14.36
N GLY A 317 -18.94 6.86 14.66
CA GLY A 317 -20.17 6.61 13.91
C GLY A 317 -20.13 7.07 12.45
N GLN A 318 -19.50 8.20 12.15
CA GLN A 318 -19.33 8.69 10.77
C GLN A 318 -18.38 7.80 9.97
N VAL A 319 -17.26 7.34 10.57
CA VAL A 319 -16.32 6.38 9.95
C VAL A 319 -16.98 5.03 9.72
N ARG A 320 -17.83 4.59 10.64
CA ARG A 320 -18.62 3.38 10.47
C ARG A 320 -19.68 3.53 9.38
N GLN A 321 -20.35 4.69 9.29
CA GLN A 321 -21.30 4.97 8.22
C GLN A 321 -20.63 4.93 6.85
N LEU A 322 -19.42 5.48 6.73
CA LEU A 322 -18.54 5.30 5.57
C LEU A 322 -18.33 3.83 5.21
N GLY A 323 -17.80 3.06 6.16
CA GLY A 323 -17.57 1.63 6.00
C GLY A 323 -18.84 0.89 5.58
N SER A 324 -19.97 1.24 6.18
CA SER A 324 -21.27 0.63 5.85
C SER A 324 -21.80 1.01 4.46
N ARG A 325 -21.64 2.26 4.03
CA ARG A 325 -22.02 2.71 2.69
C ARG A 325 -21.12 2.09 1.62
N MET A 326 -19.84 1.88 1.93
CA MET A 326 -18.94 1.10 1.08
C MET A 326 -19.31 -0.40 1.07
N ARG A 327 -19.70 -1.01 2.20
CA ARG A 327 -20.00 -2.45 2.24
C ARG A 327 -21.34 -2.89 1.64
N PHE A 328 -22.41 -2.11 1.78
CA PHE A 328 -23.76 -2.66 1.68
C PHE A 328 -24.47 -2.54 0.33
N GLN A 329 -23.85 -1.98 -0.72
CA GLN A 329 -24.42 -2.07 -2.06
C GLN A 329 -23.33 -2.48 -3.06
N ARG A 330 -23.40 -3.75 -3.49
CA ARG A 330 -22.61 -4.42 -4.54
C ARG A 330 -21.17 -3.90 -4.71
N GLY A 331 -20.23 -4.44 -3.94
CA GLY A 331 -18.83 -4.58 -4.39
C GLY A 331 -17.74 -3.68 -3.80
N ASN A 332 -17.99 -2.78 -2.84
CA ASN A 332 -16.91 -1.89 -2.34
C ASN A 332 -16.09 -2.38 -1.14
N SER A 333 -15.95 -3.70 -0.90
CA SER A 333 -14.91 -4.19 0.02
C SER A 333 -13.51 -3.77 -0.44
N ASN A 334 -13.29 -3.74 -1.75
CA ASN A 334 -11.96 -3.54 -2.32
C ASN A 334 -11.44 -2.10 -2.23
N LEU A 335 -12.30 -1.09 -2.10
CA LEU A 335 -11.86 0.31 -1.96
C LEU A 335 -11.09 0.52 -0.64
N LEU A 336 -11.50 -0.21 0.39
CA LEU A 336 -10.84 -0.22 1.69
C LEU A 336 -9.53 -0.99 1.63
N ASP A 337 -9.51 -2.12 0.93
CA ASP A 337 -8.29 -2.90 0.69
C ASP A 337 -7.25 -2.07 -0.08
N VAL A 338 -7.68 -1.29 -1.09
CA VAL A 338 -6.81 -0.35 -1.81
C VAL A 338 -6.24 0.69 -0.83
N VAL A 339 -7.07 1.30 0.01
CA VAL A 339 -6.63 2.29 1.01
C VAL A 339 -5.66 1.71 2.04
N GLU A 340 -5.92 0.49 2.53
CA GLU A 340 -5.06 -0.19 3.51
C GLU A 340 -3.69 -0.52 2.92
N ASN A 341 -3.65 -0.85 1.62
CA ASN A 341 -2.43 -1.17 0.90
C ASN A 341 -1.77 0.03 0.20
N LEU A 342 -2.26 1.25 0.42
CA LEU A 342 -1.62 2.45 -0.13
C LEU A 342 -0.18 2.57 0.36
N PRO A 343 0.78 2.82 -0.54
CA PRO A 343 2.16 3.08 -0.15
C PRO A 343 2.25 4.36 0.69
N PRO A 344 3.20 4.43 1.65
CA PRO A 344 3.45 5.65 2.39
C PRO A 344 3.96 6.75 1.45
N LEU A 345 3.72 8.02 1.81
CA LEU A 345 4.26 9.16 1.07
C LEU A 345 5.81 9.07 0.98
N PRO A 346 6.43 9.50 -0.14
CA PRO A 346 7.88 9.57 -0.27
C PRO A 346 8.54 10.33 0.88
N ALA A 347 9.74 9.90 1.29
CA ALA A 347 10.45 10.46 2.44
C ALA A 347 10.69 11.98 2.34
N THR A 348 10.96 12.49 1.14
CA THR A 348 11.09 13.92 0.85
C THR A 348 9.81 14.68 1.20
N ILE A 349 8.66 14.12 0.82
CA ILE A 349 7.34 14.74 1.02
C ILE A 349 6.94 14.65 2.49
N GLN A 350 7.20 13.53 3.16
CA GLN A 350 7.03 13.43 4.62
C GLN A 350 7.88 14.47 5.37
N SER A 351 9.14 14.65 4.96
CA SER A 351 10.04 15.63 5.56
C SER A 351 9.55 17.06 5.36
N LEU A 352 9.01 17.38 4.17
CA LEU A 352 8.41 18.66 3.86
C LEU A 352 7.14 18.94 4.67
N LEU A 353 6.28 17.94 4.84
CA LEU A 353 5.04 18.05 5.63
C LEU A 353 5.32 18.20 7.14
N ALA A 354 6.46 17.69 7.62
CA ALA A 354 6.86 17.77 9.02
C ALA A 354 7.42 19.14 9.43
N LEU A 355 7.78 20.02 8.48
CA LEU A 355 8.26 21.37 8.79
C LEU A 355 7.16 22.21 9.42
N ASP A 356 7.48 22.92 10.50
CA ASP A 356 6.61 23.98 11.04
C ASP A 356 6.72 25.27 10.20
N ASP A 357 5.88 26.26 10.51
CA ASP A 357 5.82 27.52 9.73
C ASP A 357 7.11 28.34 9.88
N GLU A 358 7.82 28.22 11.00
CA GLU A 358 9.11 28.90 11.24
C GLU A 358 10.25 28.28 10.41
N GLN A 359 10.21 26.97 10.20
CA GLN A 359 11.20 26.23 9.41
C GLN A 359 10.92 26.28 7.89
N MET A 360 9.72 26.69 7.48
CA MET A 360 9.31 26.84 6.09
C MET A 360 9.98 28.05 5.42
N THR A 361 11.27 27.90 5.14
CA THR A 361 12.08 28.90 4.42
C THR A 361 12.36 28.44 3.00
N LEU A 362 12.41 29.39 2.05
CA LEU A 362 12.65 29.11 0.64
C LEU A 362 13.92 28.26 0.40
N PRO A 363 15.10 28.58 0.99
CA PRO A 363 16.31 27.78 0.78
C PRO A 363 16.17 26.34 1.27
N ARG A 364 15.50 26.15 2.42
CA ARG A 364 15.32 24.83 3.01
C ARG A 364 14.37 23.96 2.18
N VAL A 365 13.28 24.54 1.68
CA VAL A 365 12.33 23.83 0.82
C VAL A 365 12.99 23.46 -0.51
N VAL A 366 13.76 24.36 -1.11
CA VAL A 366 14.54 24.09 -2.34
C VAL A 366 15.50 22.92 -2.11
N GLU A 367 16.28 22.94 -1.03
CA GLU A 367 17.22 21.85 -0.67
C GLU A 367 16.53 20.49 -0.52
N LEU A 368 15.32 20.47 0.05
CA LEU A 368 14.54 19.23 0.19
C LEU A 368 14.02 18.74 -1.17
N VAL A 369 13.49 19.64 -2.00
CA VAL A 369 12.91 19.29 -3.30
C VAL A 369 13.98 18.81 -4.28
N GLU A 370 15.19 19.38 -4.27
CA GLU A 370 16.31 18.96 -5.14
C GLU A 370 16.75 17.51 -4.93
N ARG A 371 16.45 16.93 -3.76
CA ARG A 371 16.73 15.52 -3.47
C ARG A 371 15.76 14.56 -4.18
N ASP A 372 14.69 15.08 -4.77
CA ASP A 372 13.68 14.32 -5.52
C ASP A 372 13.51 14.92 -6.94
N PRO A 373 14.26 14.39 -7.93
CA PRO A 373 14.23 14.90 -9.30
C PRO A 373 12.84 14.83 -9.96
N ILE A 374 12.00 13.87 -9.56
CA ILE A 374 10.64 13.69 -10.11
C ILE A 374 9.76 14.81 -9.58
N PHE A 375 9.76 15.02 -8.26
CA PHE A 375 8.99 16.10 -7.65
C PHE A 375 9.46 17.48 -8.12
N GLN A 376 10.78 17.68 -8.25
CA GLN A 376 11.35 18.89 -8.84
C GLN A 376 10.85 19.13 -10.27
N ALA A 377 10.85 18.11 -11.13
CA ALA A 377 10.37 18.24 -12.50
C ALA A 377 8.88 18.63 -12.56
N HIS A 378 8.05 18.05 -11.69
CA HIS A 378 6.65 18.44 -11.56
C HIS A 378 6.47 19.90 -11.14
N ILE A 379 7.22 20.36 -10.14
CA ILE A 379 7.20 21.77 -9.71
C ILE A 379 7.57 22.70 -10.86
N MET A 380 8.69 22.43 -11.54
CA MET A 380 9.16 23.25 -12.66
C MET A 380 8.15 23.27 -13.82
N SER A 381 7.59 22.11 -14.16
CA SER A 381 6.58 21.98 -15.21
C SER A 381 5.33 22.80 -14.91
N LYS A 382 4.78 22.73 -13.69
CA LYS A 382 3.55 23.48 -13.35
C LYS A 382 3.80 24.98 -13.17
N ALA A 383 4.91 25.37 -12.58
CA ALA A 383 5.27 26.78 -12.40
C ALA A 383 5.49 27.51 -13.73
N SER A 384 5.77 26.76 -14.80
CA SER A 384 5.96 27.27 -16.17
C SER A 384 4.64 27.39 -16.95
N ARG A 385 3.50 27.64 -16.30
CA ARG A 385 2.24 27.97 -16.98
C ARG A 385 2.02 29.48 -16.98
N ALA A 386 1.45 30.01 -18.06
CA ALA A 386 1.23 31.46 -18.22
C ALA A 386 0.38 32.08 -17.09
N ILE A 387 -0.52 31.30 -16.50
CA ILE A 387 -1.33 31.74 -15.35
C ILE A 387 -0.50 32.11 -14.11
N TYR A 388 0.71 31.56 -13.97
CA TYR A 388 1.64 31.86 -12.88
C TYR A 388 2.67 32.95 -13.26
N GLY A 389 2.47 33.61 -14.41
CA GLY A 389 3.35 34.66 -14.92
C GLY A 389 4.52 34.11 -15.73
N LEU A 390 5.69 34.76 -15.59
CA LEU A 390 6.90 34.41 -16.34
C LEU A 390 7.46 33.05 -15.91
N ALA A 391 7.86 32.23 -16.89
CA ALA A 391 8.43 30.92 -16.64
C ALA A 391 9.68 31.03 -15.72
N PRO A 392 9.77 30.21 -14.66
CA PRO A 392 10.94 30.21 -13.79
C PRO A 392 12.11 29.48 -14.44
N GLN A 393 13.33 29.99 -14.27
CA GLN A 393 14.55 29.30 -14.71
C GLN A 393 15.19 28.48 -13.58
N THR A 394 14.87 28.80 -12.33
CA THR A 394 15.38 28.09 -11.15
C THR A 394 14.24 27.59 -10.28
N LEU A 395 14.53 26.57 -9.47
CA LEU A 395 13.57 26.02 -8.52
C LEU A 395 13.15 27.06 -7.47
N GLU A 396 14.07 27.93 -7.06
CA GLU A 396 13.79 29.05 -6.15
C GLU A 396 12.76 30.02 -6.75
N GLN A 397 12.86 30.32 -8.05
CA GLN A 397 11.88 31.15 -8.75
C GLN A 397 10.53 30.43 -8.85
N ALA A 398 10.55 29.14 -9.19
CA ALA A 398 9.34 28.33 -9.30
C ALA A 398 8.56 28.30 -7.97
N ILE A 399 9.26 28.08 -6.85
CA ILE A 399 8.67 27.98 -5.53
C ILE A 399 8.32 29.36 -4.97
N GLY A 400 9.25 30.31 -4.99
CA GLY A 400 9.09 31.60 -4.33
C GLY A 400 8.15 32.54 -5.06
N ARG A 401 8.27 32.66 -6.38
CA ARG A 401 7.54 33.65 -7.19
C ARG A 401 6.26 33.09 -7.81
N ASN A 402 6.32 31.88 -8.37
CA ASN A 402 5.24 31.37 -9.23
C ASN A 402 4.18 30.58 -8.45
N LEU A 403 4.59 29.61 -7.63
CA LEU A 403 3.67 28.72 -6.92
C LEU A 403 3.37 29.16 -5.48
N GLY A 404 4.31 29.87 -4.86
CA GLY A 404 4.25 30.31 -3.47
C GLY A 404 4.72 29.25 -2.48
N LEU A 405 5.54 29.66 -1.52
CA LEU A 405 6.18 28.77 -0.55
C LEU A 405 5.17 27.97 0.29
N GLY A 406 4.08 28.60 0.71
CA GLY A 406 3.01 27.94 1.49
C GLY A 406 2.26 26.84 0.73
N ASN A 407 2.15 26.95 -0.60
CA ASN A 407 1.44 25.95 -1.41
C ASN A 407 2.27 24.68 -1.66
N ILE A 408 3.60 24.72 -1.52
CA ILE A 408 4.47 23.59 -1.89
C ILE A 408 4.11 22.33 -1.11
N LYS A 409 3.70 22.45 0.15
CA LYS A 409 3.21 21.31 0.95
C LYS A 409 2.02 20.62 0.31
N HIS A 410 1.05 21.38 -0.23
CA HIS A 410 -0.14 20.80 -0.86
C HIS A 410 0.19 20.21 -2.22
N LEU A 411 1.00 20.89 -3.01
CA LEU A 411 1.45 20.39 -4.31
C LEU A 411 2.23 19.08 -4.17
N ALA A 412 3.04 18.95 -3.11
CA ALA A 412 3.74 17.72 -2.79
C ALA A 412 2.78 16.55 -2.62
N VAL A 413 1.67 16.75 -1.90
CA VAL A 413 0.68 15.68 -1.66
C VAL A 413 -0.02 15.27 -2.96
N ILE A 414 -0.40 16.24 -3.80
CA ILE A 414 -1.05 15.95 -5.08
C ILE A 414 -0.10 15.18 -6.01
N PHE A 415 1.17 15.60 -6.10
CA PHE A 415 2.13 14.91 -6.96
C PHE A 415 2.59 13.57 -6.38
N ALA A 416 2.63 13.42 -5.05
CA ALA A 416 2.82 12.12 -4.42
C ALA A 416 1.69 11.17 -4.81
N ALA A 417 0.44 11.61 -4.69
CA ALA A 417 -0.73 10.82 -5.07
C ALA A 417 -0.66 10.43 -6.55
N GLN A 418 -0.32 11.40 -7.42
CA GLN A 418 -0.12 11.14 -8.84
C GLN A 418 0.98 10.10 -9.07
N GLN A 419 2.17 10.28 -8.52
CA GLN A 419 3.31 9.39 -8.73
C GLN A 419 3.05 7.97 -8.21
N LEU A 420 2.45 7.84 -7.03
CA LEU A 420 2.19 6.56 -6.39
C LEU A 420 1.09 5.77 -7.08
N LEU A 421 0.06 6.45 -7.61
CA LEU A 421 -1.15 5.80 -8.09
C LEU A 421 -1.26 5.78 -9.62
N THR A 422 -0.29 6.36 -10.34
CA THR A 422 -0.34 6.41 -11.81
C THR A 422 -0.36 5.03 -12.44
N THR A 423 0.49 4.11 -11.96
CA THR A 423 0.60 2.76 -12.55
C THR A 423 -0.63 1.90 -12.29
N GLN A 424 -1.35 2.18 -11.20
CA GLN A 424 -2.49 1.40 -10.74
C GLN A 424 -3.83 2.07 -11.06
N CYS A 425 -3.83 3.16 -11.82
CA CYS A 425 -5.03 3.90 -12.16
C CYS A 425 -5.42 3.62 -13.62
N ARG A 426 -6.68 3.22 -13.81
CA ARG A 426 -7.24 2.86 -15.11
C ARG A 426 -7.62 4.08 -15.95
N PHE A 427 -7.70 5.27 -15.35
CA PHE A 427 -7.96 6.50 -16.07
C PHE A 427 -6.73 6.92 -16.88
N SER A 428 -6.88 7.06 -18.20
CA SER A 428 -5.76 7.25 -19.12
C SER A 428 -5.03 8.59 -18.98
N ASN A 429 -5.69 9.64 -18.49
CA ASN A 429 -5.12 10.99 -18.42
C ASN A 429 -5.04 11.56 -17.00
N ILE A 430 -4.31 10.87 -16.14
CA ILE A 430 -4.20 11.19 -14.71
C ILE A 430 -3.70 12.62 -14.45
N GLN A 431 -2.80 13.12 -15.30
CA GLN A 431 -2.33 14.49 -15.22
C GLN A 431 -3.47 15.52 -15.34
N GLN A 432 -4.51 15.21 -16.11
CA GLN A 432 -5.68 16.07 -16.25
C GLN A 432 -6.47 16.19 -14.94
N LEU A 433 -6.51 15.12 -14.13
CA LEU A 433 -7.16 15.14 -12.81
C LEU A 433 -6.39 16.05 -11.85
N THR A 434 -5.06 15.92 -11.78
CA THR A 434 -4.25 16.80 -10.93
C THR A 434 -4.27 18.23 -11.41
N ASP A 435 -4.26 18.46 -12.73
CA ASP A 435 -4.41 19.79 -13.29
C ASP A 435 -5.76 20.42 -12.95
N ALA A 436 -6.85 19.65 -12.95
CA ALA A 436 -8.16 20.15 -12.55
C ALA A 436 -8.21 20.51 -11.05
N MET A 437 -7.53 19.75 -10.18
CA MET A 437 -7.39 20.11 -8.75
C MET A 437 -6.64 21.45 -8.58
N LEU A 438 -5.53 21.64 -9.28
CA LEU A 438 -4.75 22.89 -9.24
C LEU A 438 -5.53 24.09 -9.81
N LEU A 439 -6.26 23.86 -10.91
CA LEU A 439 -7.13 24.87 -11.51
C LEU A 439 -8.26 25.26 -10.55
N SER A 440 -8.81 24.32 -9.79
CA SER A 440 -9.85 24.58 -8.78
C SER A 440 -9.39 25.62 -7.75
N GLN A 441 -8.14 25.53 -7.29
CA GLN A 441 -7.56 26.52 -6.38
C GLN A 441 -7.43 27.89 -7.05
N THR A 442 -7.03 27.92 -8.31
CA THR A 442 -6.84 29.18 -9.04
C THR A 442 -8.16 29.87 -9.31
N ILE A 443 -9.19 29.12 -9.69
CA ILE A 443 -10.58 29.60 -9.85
C ILE A 443 -11.07 30.17 -8.51
N PHE A 444 -10.95 29.41 -7.42
CA PHE A 444 -11.40 29.87 -6.12
C PHE A 444 -10.69 31.16 -5.69
N SER A 445 -9.36 31.22 -5.86
CA SER A 445 -8.57 32.38 -5.48
C SER A 445 -8.92 33.63 -6.28
N LYS A 446 -9.15 33.50 -7.59
CA LYS A 446 -9.45 34.65 -8.46
C LYS A 446 -10.89 35.11 -8.38
N LEU A 447 -11.86 34.19 -8.30
CA LEU A 447 -13.28 34.55 -8.20
C LEU A 447 -13.62 35.11 -6.81
N TYR A 448 -13.14 34.45 -5.76
CA TYR A 448 -13.62 34.74 -4.41
C TYR A 448 -12.59 35.45 -3.54
N SER A 449 -11.30 35.47 -3.91
CA SER A 449 -10.23 36.12 -3.13
C SER A 449 -10.20 35.71 -1.64
N PHE A 450 -10.66 34.50 -1.31
CA PHE A 450 -10.88 34.03 0.07
C PHE A 450 -11.77 34.99 0.90
N ALA A 451 -12.64 35.75 0.26
CA ALA A 451 -13.51 36.72 0.92
C ALA A 451 -14.48 36.01 1.88
N GLY A 452 -14.49 36.44 3.14
CA GLY A 452 -15.30 35.83 4.19
C GLY A 452 -14.69 34.59 4.85
N VAL A 453 -13.45 34.23 4.49
CA VAL A 453 -12.68 33.17 5.15
C VAL A 453 -11.74 33.81 6.19
N PRO A 454 -11.83 33.47 7.49
CA PRO A 454 -10.86 33.89 8.50
C PRO A 454 -9.42 33.53 8.10
N GLU A 455 -8.42 34.33 8.47
CA GLU A 455 -7.01 34.06 8.10
C GLU A 455 -6.56 32.66 8.55
N ASP A 456 -6.92 32.27 9.77
CA ASP A 456 -6.59 30.97 10.34
C ASP A 456 -7.24 29.80 9.55
N ASP A 457 -8.36 30.06 8.87
CA ASP A 457 -9.11 29.06 8.10
C ASP A 457 -8.69 29.00 6.61
N LYS A 458 -7.92 29.96 6.12
CA LYS A 458 -7.53 29.96 4.68
C LYS A 458 -6.73 28.73 4.31
N GLU A 459 -5.92 28.24 5.23
CA GLU A 459 -5.09 27.07 5.02
C GLU A 459 -5.93 25.80 4.88
N ILE A 460 -6.91 25.61 5.76
CA ILE A 460 -7.82 24.47 5.64
C ILE A 460 -8.66 24.57 4.36
N VAL A 461 -9.12 25.76 3.97
CA VAL A 461 -9.86 25.95 2.71
C VAL A 461 -8.99 25.57 1.50
N ARG A 462 -7.71 25.94 1.45
CA ARG A 462 -6.80 25.50 0.38
C ARG A 462 -6.67 23.98 0.33
N GLN A 463 -6.51 23.34 1.48
CA GLN A 463 -6.41 21.89 1.57
C GLN A 463 -7.70 21.20 1.09
N LEU A 464 -8.88 21.74 1.40
CA LEU A 464 -10.15 21.21 0.91
C LEU A 464 -10.29 21.29 -0.61
N ILE A 465 -9.84 22.39 -1.22
CA ILE A 465 -9.88 22.59 -2.68
C ILE A 465 -8.88 21.67 -3.39
N LEU A 466 -7.67 21.50 -2.83
CA LEU A 466 -6.63 20.73 -3.49
C LEU A 466 -6.77 19.23 -3.27
N PHE A 467 -7.20 18.82 -2.07
CA PHE A 467 -7.24 17.41 -1.71
C PHE A 467 -8.61 16.79 -1.94
N GLY A 468 -9.69 17.58 -2.00
CA GLY A 468 -11.07 17.10 -1.93
C GLY A 468 -11.44 15.99 -2.91
N LEU A 469 -10.78 15.92 -4.06
CA LEU A 469 -11.04 14.95 -5.12
C LEU A 469 -9.90 13.93 -5.33
N LEU A 470 -8.96 13.80 -4.39
CA LEU A 470 -7.92 12.76 -4.44
C LEU A 470 -8.53 11.35 -4.51
N SER A 471 -9.73 11.14 -3.98
CA SER A 471 -10.44 9.86 -4.12
C SER A 471 -10.70 9.43 -5.56
N LEU A 472 -10.62 10.32 -6.57
CA LEU A 472 -10.69 9.90 -7.98
C LEU A 472 -9.59 8.89 -8.33
N PHE A 473 -8.41 9.00 -7.71
CA PHE A 473 -7.34 8.01 -7.86
C PHE A 473 -7.73 6.64 -7.29
N LEU A 474 -8.55 6.60 -6.23
CA LEU A 474 -9.05 5.36 -5.66
C LEU A 474 -10.19 4.77 -6.47
N VAL A 475 -11.12 5.62 -6.90
CA VAL A 475 -12.30 5.20 -7.66
C VAL A 475 -11.89 4.60 -9.00
N PHE A 476 -10.85 5.13 -9.63
CA PHE A 476 -10.29 4.62 -10.89
C PHE A 476 -9.15 3.62 -10.70
N HIS A 477 -8.88 3.17 -9.46
CA HIS A 477 -7.83 2.20 -9.19
C HIS A 477 -8.13 0.83 -9.81
N GLU A 478 -7.12 0.10 -10.27
CA GLU A 478 -7.28 -1.17 -10.98
C GLU A 478 -7.92 -2.26 -10.11
N ASP A 479 -7.53 -2.31 -8.83
CA ASP A 479 -8.11 -3.21 -7.84
C ASP A 479 -9.49 -2.77 -7.31
N CYS A 480 -9.98 -1.59 -7.71
CA CYS A 480 -11.28 -1.10 -7.30
C CYS A 480 -12.39 -1.72 -8.18
N VAL A 481 -13.30 -2.48 -7.56
CA VAL A 481 -14.39 -3.19 -8.27
C VAL A 481 -15.28 -2.24 -9.07
N ILE A 482 -15.52 -1.03 -8.55
CA ILE A 482 -16.39 -0.06 -9.22
C ILE A 482 -15.66 0.74 -10.31
N ALA A 483 -14.37 0.51 -10.57
CA ALA A 483 -13.61 1.32 -11.52
C ALA A 483 -14.23 1.31 -12.93
N ASP A 484 -14.68 0.16 -13.43
CA ASP A 484 -15.37 0.08 -14.73
C ASP A 484 -16.66 0.90 -14.78
N GLY A 485 -17.49 0.75 -13.74
CA GLY A 485 -18.75 1.46 -13.63
C GLY A 485 -18.55 2.96 -13.46
N ALA A 486 -17.58 3.36 -12.63
CA ALA A 486 -17.21 4.75 -12.43
C ALA A 486 -16.63 5.39 -13.70
N LEU A 487 -15.80 4.69 -14.46
CA LEU A 487 -15.32 5.17 -15.76
C LEU A 487 -16.47 5.32 -16.77
N THR A 488 -17.42 4.39 -16.77
CA THR A 488 -18.62 4.49 -17.61
C THR A 488 -19.48 5.71 -17.24
N LEU A 489 -19.74 5.92 -15.95
CA LEU A 489 -20.45 7.11 -15.46
C LEU A 489 -19.69 8.39 -15.77
N TRP A 490 -18.36 8.35 -15.70
CA TRP A 490 -17.49 9.47 -16.05
C TRP A 490 -17.66 9.86 -17.51
N GLU A 491 -17.61 8.90 -18.44
CA GLU A 491 -17.81 9.15 -19.87
C GLU A 491 -19.21 9.70 -20.21
N GLN A 492 -20.23 9.28 -19.46
CA GLN A 492 -21.61 9.72 -19.65
C GLN A 492 -21.92 11.10 -19.03
N SER A 493 -21.04 11.58 -18.15
CA SER A 493 -21.25 12.82 -17.43
C SER A 493 -20.78 14.04 -18.24
N GLN A 494 -21.50 15.14 -18.10
CA GLN A 494 -21.17 16.43 -18.72
C GLN A 494 -20.56 17.42 -17.73
N SER A 495 -20.59 17.11 -16.44
CA SER A 495 -19.99 17.92 -15.37
C SER A 495 -19.57 17.06 -14.20
N LEU A 496 -18.69 17.60 -13.35
CA LEU A 496 -18.30 16.91 -12.12
C LEU A 496 -19.49 16.73 -11.17
N THR A 497 -20.38 17.71 -11.08
CA THR A 497 -21.59 17.59 -10.26
C THR A 497 -22.50 16.46 -10.73
N GLN A 498 -22.69 16.30 -12.04
CA GLN A 498 -23.44 15.18 -12.59
C GLN A 498 -22.75 13.84 -12.29
N PHE A 499 -21.43 13.76 -12.48
CA PHE A 499 -20.68 12.56 -12.17
C PHE A 499 -20.78 12.19 -10.69
N ASN A 500 -20.58 13.14 -9.78
CA ASN A 500 -20.64 12.89 -8.34
C ASN A 500 -22.05 12.47 -7.89
N THR A 501 -23.10 13.02 -8.52
CA THR A 501 -24.49 12.61 -8.27
C THR A 501 -24.73 11.19 -8.77
N ALA A 502 -24.33 10.87 -10.00
CA ALA A 502 -24.48 9.53 -10.56
C ALA A 502 -23.68 8.48 -9.78
N LEU A 503 -22.45 8.82 -9.35
CA LEU A 503 -21.60 7.96 -8.54
C LEU A 503 -22.22 7.69 -7.16
N TYR A 504 -22.87 8.71 -6.58
CA TYR A 504 -23.61 8.57 -5.34
C TYR A 504 -24.87 7.71 -5.52
N ASP A 505 -25.64 7.94 -6.58
CA ASP A 505 -26.89 7.22 -6.83
C ASP A 505 -26.66 5.74 -7.18
N GLU A 506 -25.63 5.44 -7.98
CA GLU A 506 -25.31 4.09 -8.43
C GLU A 506 -24.51 3.29 -7.38
N PHE A 507 -23.53 3.92 -6.72
CA PHE A 507 -22.57 3.23 -5.84
C PHE A 507 -22.61 3.68 -4.38
N GLY A 508 -23.43 4.67 -4.02
CA GLY A 508 -23.49 5.21 -2.66
C GLY A 508 -22.21 5.94 -2.22
N LEU A 509 -21.32 6.27 -3.16
CA LEU A 509 -19.98 6.80 -2.87
C LEU A 509 -19.97 8.34 -2.91
N CYS A 510 -19.42 8.96 -1.87
CA CYS A 510 -19.06 10.38 -1.91
C CYS A 510 -17.55 10.54 -2.13
N LEU A 511 -17.15 11.30 -3.16
CA LEU A 511 -15.74 11.56 -3.46
C LEU A 511 -15.03 12.26 -2.29
N TYR A 512 -15.61 13.31 -1.71
CA TYR A 512 -14.97 14.05 -0.60
C TYR A 512 -14.80 13.19 0.65
N GLY A 513 -15.75 12.30 0.93
CA GLY A 513 -15.68 11.37 2.06
C GLY A 513 -14.66 10.26 1.83
N ALA A 514 -14.55 9.75 0.60
CA ALA A 514 -13.53 8.78 0.22
C ALA A 514 -12.11 9.39 0.29
N THR A 515 -11.96 10.68 0.00
CA THR A 515 -10.69 11.40 0.14
C THR A 515 -10.20 11.38 1.58
N SER A 516 -11.10 11.51 2.57
CA SER A 516 -10.72 11.44 3.98
C SER A 516 -10.01 10.14 4.34
N LEU A 517 -10.33 9.02 3.67
CA LEU A 517 -9.68 7.73 3.92
C LEU A 517 -8.20 7.76 3.51
N MET A 518 -7.88 8.37 2.36
CA MET A 518 -6.49 8.55 1.92
C MET A 518 -5.72 9.47 2.87
N LEU A 519 -6.34 10.60 3.23
CA LEU A 519 -5.70 11.61 4.08
C LEU A 519 -5.44 11.07 5.48
N LEU A 520 -6.37 10.30 6.05
CA LEU A 520 -6.16 9.60 7.33
C LEU A 520 -4.98 8.62 7.23
N ARG A 521 -4.90 7.84 6.14
CA ARG A 521 -3.78 6.91 5.91
C ARG A 521 -2.42 7.62 5.82
N TRP A 522 -2.39 8.84 5.29
CA TRP A 522 -1.19 9.67 5.21
C TRP A 522 -0.96 10.57 6.43
N GLY A 523 -1.75 10.43 7.49
CA GLY A 523 -1.54 11.12 8.77
C GLY A 523 -1.98 12.59 8.80
N PHE A 524 -2.90 13.00 7.92
CA PHE A 524 -3.45 14.36 7.94
C PHE A 524 -4.36 14.61 9.14
N LYS A 525 -4.37 15.87 9.60
CA LYS A 525 -5.09 16.29 10.80
C LYS A 525 -6.61 16.16 10.65
N ASN A 526 -7.20 15.85 11.79
CA ASN A 526 -8.61 15.89 12.17
C ASN A 526 -9.49 16.95 11.43
N GLU A 527 -9.03 18.20 11.37
CA GLU A 527 -9.86 19.33 10.96
C GLU A 527 -10.26 19.28 9.48
N VAL A 528 -9.31 18.96 8.59
CA VAL A 528 -9.53 18.83 7.14
C VAL A 528 -10.57 17.75 6.87
N ASN A 529 -10.44 16.61 7.55
CA ASN A 529 -11.37 15.49 7.40
C ASN A 529 -12.79 15.89 7.80
N GLN A 530 -12.98 16.60 8.92
CA GLN A 530 -14.31 17.09 9.32
C GLN A 530 -14.96 17.98 8.25
N GLN A 531 -14.21 18.88 7.63
CA GLN A 531 -14.76 19.81 6.64
C GLN A 531 -15.04 19.11 5.29
N LEU A 532 -14.22 18.12 4.88
CA LEU A 532 -14.51 17.28 3.70
C LEU A 532 -15.88 16.59 3.82
N TRP A 533 -16.27 16.19 5.04
CA TRP A 533 -17.58 15.59 5.29
C TRP A 533 -18.75 16.55 5.08
N LYS A 534 -18.55 17.85 5.33
CA LYS A 534 -19.58 18.86 5.06
C LYS A 534 -19.83 19.01 3.57
N LEU A 535 -18.78 18.91 2.74
CA LEU A 535 -18.91 18.93 1.28
C LEU A 535 -19.77 17.78 0.75
N CYS A 536 -19.76 16.60 1.40
CA CYS A 536 -20.66 15.49 1.04
C CYS A 536 -22.14 15.75 1.36
N GLN A 537 -22.47 16.66 2.28
CA GLN A 537 -23.81 16.83 2.84
C GLN A 537 -24.57 18.04 2.28
N MET A 538 -23.97 18.81 1.36
CA MET A 538 -24.55 20.09 0.94
C MET A 538 -25.89 19.99 0.20
N ASN A 539 -26.23 18.84 -0.40
CA ASN A 539 -27.58 18.62 -0.95
C ASN A 539 -28.68 18.54 0.15
N SER A 540 -28.30 18.49 1.43
CA SER A 540 -29.19 18.32 2.59
C SER A 540 -29.06 19.38 3.67
N LEU A 541 -28.12 20.33 3.54
CA LEU A 541 -27.88 21.41 4.51
C LEU A 541 -28.55 22.72 4.06
N PRO A 542 -29.06 23.56 4.98
CA PRO A 542 -29.55 24.89 4.62
C PRO A 542 -28.43 25.77 4.05
N SER A 543 -28.81 26.67 3.15
CA SER A 543 -28.00 27.53 2.27
C SER A 543 -27.15 28.62 2.98
N SER A 544 -26.52 28.31 4.12
CA SER A 544 -25.75 29.28 4.93
C SER A 544 -24.23 29.11 4.85
N ASP A 545 -23.70 28.04 4.26
CA ASP A 545 -22.25 27.76 4.21
C ASP A 545 -21.64 28.13 2.85
N LEU A 546 -21.47 29.44 2.64
CA LEU A 546 -21.03 30.03 1.37
C LEU A 546 -19.62 29.58 0.94
N VAL A 547 -18.73 29.26 1.90
CA VAL A 547 -17.35 28.86 1.59
C VAL A 547 -17.32 27.46 0.97
N HIS A 548 -18.04 26.50 1.57
CA HIS A 548 -18.12 25.14 1.05
C HIS A 548 -18.79 25.10 -0.33
N GLU A 549 -19.80 25.94 -0.55
CA GLU A 549 -20.48 26.05 -1.85
C GLU A 549 -19.49 26.53 -2.93
N ARG A 550 -18.74 27.59 -2.62
CA ARG A 550 -17.69 28.11 -3.50
C ARG A 550 -16.61 27.07 -3.82
N ILE A 551 -16.26 26.20 -2.87
CA ILE A 551 -15.33 25.08 -3.10
C ILE A 551 -15.93 24.09 -4.12
N LEU A 552 -17.20 23.69 -3.95
CA LEU A 552 -17.88 22.79 -4.88
C LEU A 552 -18.00 23.40 -6.28
N VAL A 553 -18.34 24.69 -6.37
CA VAL A 553 -18.42 25.42 -7.64
C VAL A 553 -17.06 25.46 -8.33
N SER A 554 -15.98 25.79 -7.62
CA SER A 554 -14.63 25.83 -8.18
C SER A 554 -14.19 24.46 -8.71
N HIS A 555 -14.46 23.38 -7.97
CA HIS A 555 -14.22 22.02 -8.45
C HIS A 555 -15.01 21.72 -9.72
N ASN A 556 -16.31 22.03 -9.72
CA ASN A 556 -17.17 21.72 -10.86
C ASN A 556 -16.73 22.47 -12.12
N VAL A 557 -16.40 23.76 -12.01
CA VAL A 557 -15.90 24.56 -13.13
C VAL A 557 -14.58 24.01 -13.65
N ALA A 558 -13.61 23.74 -12.77
CA ALA A 558 -12.30 23.25 -13.17
C ALA A 558 -12.38 21.89 -13.91
N PHE A 559 -13.06 20.91 -13.30
CA PHE A 559 -13.17 19.57 -13.87
C PHE A 559 -14.04 19.55 -15.13
N THR A 560 -15.11 20.33 -15.19
CA THR A 560 -15.94 20.45 -16.40
C THR A 560 -15.15 21.08 -17.54
N ALA A 561 -14.41 22.17 -17.28
CA ALA A 561 -13.61 22.83 -18.31
C ALA A 561 -12.44 21.97 -18.82
N MET A 562 -11.84 21.17 -17.94
CA MET A 562 -10.67 20.37 -18.27
C MET A 562 -11.02 19.00 -18.83
N VAL A 563 -12.03 18.31 -18.27
CA VAL A 563 -12.28 16.89 -18.51
C VAL A 563 -13.56 16.65 -19.33
N PHE A 564 -14.67 17.30 -18.98
CA PHE A 564 -15.98 17.04 -19.59
C PHE A 564 -16.26 18.01 -20.76
N THR A 565 -15.65 17.77 -21.92
CA THR A 565 -15.57 18.74 -23.05
C THR A 565 -16.69 18.66 -24.09
N ASN A 566 -17.88 18.17 -23.75
CA ASN A 566 -19.02 18.24 -24.68
C ASN A 566 -19.60 19.66 -24.80
N ALA A 567 -19.89 20.06 -26.04
CA ALA A 567 -20.08 21.44 -26.47
C ALA A 567 -21.40 22.09 -26.01
N ALA A 568 -21.37 22.82 -24.89
CA ALA A 568 -22.36 23.85 -24.55
C ALA A 568 -21.67 25.22 -24.36
N ASN A 569 -22.39 26.34 -24.48
CA ASN A 569 -21.87 27.68 -24.16
C ASN A 569 -21.54 27.82 -22.66
N SER A 570 -20.61 28.70 -22.27
CA SER A 570 -20.15 28.87 -20.87
C SER A 570 -21.30 29.15 -19.90
N GLU A 571 -22.27 29.99 -20.29
CA GLU A 571 -23.50 30.27 -19.52
C GLU A 571 -24.37 29.02 -19.28
N GLN A 572 -24.42 28.09 -20.24
CA GLN A 572 -25.16 26.84 -20.10
C GLN A 572 -24.39 25.79 -19.27
N ARG A 573 -23.05 25.87 -19.25
CA ARG A 573 -22.20 24.97 -18.45
C ARG A 573 -22.19 25.33 -16.97
N TYR A 574 -22.29 26.61 -16.63
CA TYR A 574 -22.15 27.10 -15.26
C TYR A 574 -23.31 28.04 -14.86
N PRO A 575 -24.55 27.53 -14.79
CA PRO A 575 -25.73 28.35 -14.47
C PRO A 575 -25.67 29.02 -13.09
N GLN A 576 -24.81 28.52 -12.20
CA GLN A 576 -24.59 29.06 -10.86
C GLN A 576 -23.68 30.31 -10.81
N LEU A 577 -23.02 30.68 -11.90
CA LEU A 577 -22.11 31.84 -11.94
C LEU A 577 -22.80 33.06 -12.54
N SER A 578 -22.50 34.24 -12.00
CA SER A 578 -22.90 35.51 -12.60
C SER A 578 -22.11 35.81 -13.88
N PRO A 579 -22.61 36.69 -14.77
CA PRO A 579 -21.89 37.05 -16.01
C PRO A 579 -20.45 37.54 -15.79
N ALA A 580 -20.21 38.34 -14.75
CA ALA A 580 -18.85 38.82 -14.42
C ALA A 580 -17.92 37.69 -13.93
N GLU A 581 -18.46 36.71 -13.21
CA GLU A 581 -17.70 35.52 -12.80
C GLU A 581 -17.41 34.62 -14.00
N LEU A 582 -18.33 34.52 -14.97
CA LEU A 582 -18.11 33.79 -16.22
C LEU A 582 -16.99 34.41 -17.05
N ASP A 583 -16.97 35.74 -17.22
CA ASP A 583 -15.87 36.45 -17.91
C ASP A 583 -14.52 36.16 -17.25
N THR A 584 -14.49 36.21 -15.91
CA THR A 584 -13.29 35.91 -15.12
C THR A 584 -12.84 34.46 -15.31
N VAL A 585 -13.78 33.50 -15.32
CA VAL A 585 -13.48 32.08 -15.59
C VAL A 585 -12.92 31.90 -17.00
N ASP A 586 -13.50 32.54 -18.00
CA ASP A 586 -13.03 32.43 -19.39
C ASP A 586 -11.60 32.99 -19.55
N GLU A 587 -11.28 34.11 -18.88
CA GLU A 587 -9.90 34.63 -18.80
C GLU A 587 -8.93 33.64 -18.12
N ILE A 588 -9.35 33.03 -17.01
CA ILE A 588 -8.55 32.03 -16.29
C ILE A 588 -8.26 30.83 -17.19
N LEU A 589 -9.28 30.30 -17.88
CA LEU A 589 -9.15 29.15 -18.76
C LEU A 589 -8.28 29.45 -19.99
N ALA A 590 -8.37 30.66 -20.53
CA ALA A 590 -7.51 31.11 -21.61
C ALA A 590 -6.03 31.12 -21.17
N LEU A 591 -5.74 31.70 -20.00
CA LEU A 591 -4.37 31.73 -19.44
C LEU A 591 -3.86 30.34 -19.03
N TRP A 592 -4.73 29.45 -18.58
CA TRP A 592 -4.35 28.08 -18.20
C TRP A 592 -3.92 27.24 -19.41
N LYS A 593 -4.57 27.43 -20.56
CA LYS A 593 -4.29 26.72 -21.81
C LYS A 593 -3.18 27.37 -22.64
N ALA A 594 -2.83 28.63 -22.35
CA ALA A 594 -1.78 29.35 -23.06
C ALA A 594 -0.38 28.79 -22.72
N PRO A 595 0.53 28.68 -23.70
CA PRO A 595 1.93 28.36 -23.43
C PRO A 595 2.56 29.50 -22.61
N ALA A 596 3.43 29.16 -21.65
CA ALA A 596 4.17 30.21 -20.94
C ALA A 596 5.09 30.98 -21.87
N THR A 597 5.12 32.29 -21.67
CA THR A 597 6.00 33.26 -22.33
C THR A 597 7.37 33.32 -21.67
#